data_AF-A0A496VCN0-F1
#
_entry.id   AF-A0A496VCN0-F1
#
_cell.length_a   1.000
_cell.length_b   1.000
_cell.length_c   1.000
_cell.angle_alpha   90.00
_cell.angle_beta   90.00
_cell.angle_gamma   90.00
#
_symmetry.space_group_name_H-M   'P 1'
#
loop_
_entity.id
_entity.type
_entity.pdbx_description
1 polymer ?
#
loop_
_entity_poly.entity_id
_entity_poly.type
_entity_poly.pdbx_seq_one_letter_code
_entity_poly.pdbx_strand_id
1 'polypeptide(L)'
;MNTQKFRSAKLLRVILYFGIIGAVFLILYATVLGSEGHVYRLLRRYGVIIFFAFTYLAQLLMASRLLYLVKHLQVDLPRSIYQVKLGLCVALLVIGLISLPVRAFYGGEEFNTRLENVVEWNFALWMTLYFVVTYFAWQATTFEASFSVKGSTTKK
;
A
#
# COMPACT_ATOMS: atom_id res chain seq x y z
N MET A 1 -14.64 26.38 1.33
CA MET A 1 -14.77 25.36 0.27
C MET A 1 -13.46 25.06 -0.49
N ASN A 2 -12.54 26.01 -0.69
CA ASN A 2 -11.28 25.79 -1.44
C ASN A 2 -10.22 24.93 -0.71
N THR A 3 -10.08 25.05 0.61
CA THR A 3 -9.02 24.34 1.38
C THR A 3 -9.14 22.82 1.37
N GLN A 4 -10.36 22.27 1.30
CA GLN A 4 -10.62 20.83 1.24
C GLN A 4 -10.18 20.19 -0.08
N LYS A 5 -10.38 20.89 -1.21
CA LYS A 5 -10.03 20.41 -2.55
C LYS A 5 -8.50 20.32 -2.73
N PHE A 6 -7.77 21.35 -2.27
CA PHE A 6 -6.31 21.37 -2.30
C PHE A 6 -5.66 20.30 -1.41
N ARG A 7 -6.21 20.09 -0.20
CA ARG A 7 -5.73 19.06 0.72
C ARG A 7 -5.92 17.65 0.14
N SER A 8 -7.01 17.42 -0.59
CA SER A 8 -7.30 16.17 -1.29
C SER A 8 -6.30 15.88 -2.41
N ALA A 9 -6.01 16.86 -3.28
CA ALA A 9 -5.07 16.69 -4.38
C ALA A 9 -3.62 16.50 -3.90
N LYS A 10 -3.24 17.14 -2.79
CA LYS A 10 -1.91 16.91 -2.17
C LYS A 10 -1.82 15.49 -1.60
N LEU A 11 -2.84 15.03 -0.89
CA LEU A 11 -2.88 13.68 -0.32
C LEU A 11 -2.80 12.59 -1.41
N LEU A 12 -3.57 12.74 -2.49
CA LEU A 12 -3.54 11.79 -3.61
C LEU A 12 -2.16 11.70 -4.25
N ARG A 13 -1.47 12.84 -4.42
CA ARG A 13 -0.08 12.85 -4.89
C ARG A 13 0.86 12.15 -3.92
N VAL A 14 0.71 12.35 -2.62
CA VAL A 14 1.54 11.65 -1.61
C VAL A 14 1.32 10.14 -1.67
N ILE A 15 0.06 9.69 -1.77
CA ILE A 15 -0.27 8.26 -1.96
C ILE A 15 0.44 7.71 -3.21
N LEU A 16 0.35 8.43 -4.33
CA LEU A 16 0.99 8.03 -5.58
C LEU A 16 2.52 7.96 -5.45
N TYR A 17 3.16 8.98 -4.88
CA TYR A 17 4.62 8.98 -4.68
C TYR A 17 5.07 7.83 -3.79
N PHE A 18 4.38 7.57 -2.69
CA PHE A 18 4.69 6.42 -1.84
C PHE A 18 4.49 5.09 -2.57
N GLY A 19 3.43 4.94 -3.34
CA GLY A 19 3.22 3.76 -4.17
C GLY A 19 4.32 3.55 -5.22
N ILE A 20 4.74 4.62 -5.92
CA ILE A 20 5.81 4.57 -6.92
C ILE A 20 7.14 4.20 -6.27
N ILE A 21 7.50 4.84 -5.15
CA ILE A 21 8.73 4.53 -4.42
C ILE A 21 8.70 3.06 -4.00
N GLY A 22 7.59 2.59 -3.41
CA GLY A 22 7.41 1.19 -3.05
C GLY A 22 7.62 0.25 -4.24
N ALA A 23 6.97 0.52 -5.37
CA ALA A 23 7.09 -0.30 -6.58
C ALA A 23 8.51 -0.36 -7.15
N VAL A 24 9.24 0.77 -7.17
CA VAL A 24 10.64 0.81 -7.61
C VAL A 24 11.50 -0.08 -6.71
N PHE A 25 11.34 0.01 -5.39
CA PHE A 25 12.09 -0.82 -4.45
C PHE A 25 11.72 -2.30 -4.53
N LEU A 26 10.46 -2.63 -4.87
CA LEU A 26 10.07 -4.01 -5.16
C LEU A 26 10.78 -4.56 -6.40
N ILE A 27 10.88 -3.77 -7.48
CA ILE A 27 11.61 -4.16 -8.69
C ILE A 27 13.10 -4.37 -8.36
N LEU A 28 13.71 -3.45 -7.62
CA LEU A 28 15.10 -3.58 -7.18
C LEU A 28 15.32 -4.83 -6.32
N TYR A 29 14.43 -5.10 -5.37
CA TYR A 29 14.47 -6.32 -4.56
C TYR A 29 14.35 -7.59 -5.41
N ALA A 30 13.36 -7.65 -6.30
CA ALA A 30 13.09 -8.83 -7.13
C ALA A 30 14.25 -9.14 -8.08
N THR A 31 14.90 -8.10 -8.64
CA THR A 31 16.04 -8.27 -9.54
C THR A 31 17.30 -8.79 -8.85
N VAL A 32 17.44 -8.62 -7.53
CA VAL A 32 18.63 -9.05 -6.77
C VAL A 32 18.40 -10.28 -5.88
N LEU A 33 17.26 -10.96 -6.05
CA LEU A 33 16.90 -12.12 -5.25
C LEU A 33 17.85 -13.30 -5.46
N GLY A 34 18.40 -13.45 -6.68
CA GLY A 34 19.31 -14.53 -7.05
C GLY A 34 20.79 -14.16 -7.14
N SER A 35 21.16 -12.90 -6.88
CA SER A 35 22.55 -12.45 -7.00
C SER A 35 23.33 -12.57 -5.70
N GLU A 36 24.60 -12.98 -5.81
CA GLU A 36 25.53 -13.09 -4.69
C GLU A 36 26.48 -11.89 -4.63
N GLY A 37 26.63 -11.29 -3.44
CA GLY A 37 27.52 -10.15 -3.21
C GLY A 37 27.12 -9.32 -2.00
N HIS A 38 28.06 -8.52 -1.47
CA HIS A 38 27.79 -7.67 -0.30
C HIS A 38 26.73 -6.60 -0.60
N VAL A 39 26.86 -5.90 -1.74
CA VAL A 39 25.91 -4.87 -2.18
C VAL A 39 24.51 -5.45 -2.44
N TYR A 40 24.43 -6.64 -3.05
CA TYR A 40 23.16 -7.31 -3.31
C TYR A 40 22.44 -7.76 -2.04
N ARG A 41 23.18 -8.20 -0.99
CA ARG A 41 22.61 -8.49 0.33
C ARG A 41 22.00 -7.24 0.99
N LEU A 42 22.69 -6.09 0.89
CA LEU A 42 22.16 -4.84 1.40
C LEU A 42 20.90 -4.42 0.64
N LEU A 43 20.91 -4.51 -0.69
CA LEU A 43 19.77 -4.14 -1.51
C LEU A 43 18.56 -5.05 -1.27
N ARG A 44 18.78 -6.34 -0.99
CA ARG A 44 17.71 -7.26 -0.57
C ARG A 44 17.09 -6.84 0.77
N ARG A 45 17.93 -6.62 1.78
CA ARG A 45 17.48 -6.28 3.13
C ARG A 45 16.77 -4.93 3.19
N TYR A 46 17.39 -3.88 2.66
CA TYR A 46 16.80 -2.55 2.69
C TYR A 46 15.70 -2.38 1.64
N GLY A 47 15.80 -3.07 0.50
CA GLY A 47 14.81 -2.99 -0.56
C GLY A 47 13.43 -3.48 -0.12
N VAL A 48 13.37 -4.64 0.54
CA VAL A 48 12.09 -5.16 1.04
C VAL A 48 11.51 -4.30 2.17
N ILE A 49 12.35 -3.77 3.06
CA ILE A 49 11.92 -2.89 4.16
C ILE A 49 11.32 -1.60 3.59
N ILE A 50 12.00 -0.96 2.64
CA ILE A 50 11.53 0.27 2.00
C ILE A 50 10.25 -0.01 1.20
N PHE A 51 10.21 -1.10 0.43
CA PHE A 51 9.00 -1.52 -0.28
C PHE A 51 7.80 -1.65 0.66
N PHE A 52 7.93 -2.40 1.76
CA PHE A 52 6.85 -2.59 2.71
C PHE A 52 6.46 -1.28 3.41
N ALA A 53 7.42 -0.49 3.88
CA ALA A 53 7.13 0.76 4.58
C ALA A 53 6.33 1.73 3.70
N PHE A 54 6.80 1.99 2.48
CA PHE A 54 6.16 2.94 1.56
C PHE A 54 4.82 2.43 1.04
N THR A 55 4.70 1.13 0.73
CA THR A 55 3.44 0.54 0.27
C THR A 55 2.40 0.54 1.39
N TYR A 56 2.79 0.18 2.61
CA TYR A 56 1.90 0.21 3.78
C TYR A 56 1.41 1.64 4.09
N LEU A 57 2.30 2.64 4.04
CA LEU A 57 1.92 4.05 4.21
C LEU A 57 0.92 4.49 3.13
N ALA A 58 1.14 4.10 1.87
CA ALA A 58 0.19 4.38 0.79
C ALA A 58 -1.18 3.74 1.07
N GLN A 59 -1.23 2.50 1.55
CA GLN A 59 -2.46 1.78 1.91
C GLN A 59 -3.20 2.42 3.08
N LEU A 60 -2.50 2.86 4.12
CA LEU A 60 -3.09 3.60 5.24
C LEU A 60 -3.69 4.94 4.80
N LEU A 61 -2.95 5.72 4.02
CA LEU A 61 -3.43 6.98 3.48
C LEU A 61 -4.63 6.76 2.55
N MET A 62 -4.61 5.72 1.71
CA MET A 62 -5.74 5.36 0.86
C MET A 62 -6.97 4.95 1.67
N ALA A 63 -6.81 4.15 2.73
CA ALA A 63 -7.90 3.76 3.62
C ALA A 63 -8.50 4.97 4.35
N SER A 64 -7.66 5.89 4.84
CA SER A 64 -8.10 7.14 5.48
C SER A 64 -8.89 8.02 4.52
N ARG A 65 -8.46 8.10 3.25
CA ARG A 65 -9.14 8.85 2.22
C ARG A 65 -10.50 8.22 1.89
N LEU A 66 -10.55 6.89 1.75
CA LEU A 66 -11.79 6.17 1.48
C LEU A 66 -12.83 6.41 2.57
N LEU A 67 -12.42 6.36 3.85
CA LEU A 67 -13.29 6.66 4.98
C LEU A 67 -13.87 8.08 4.91
N TYR A 68 -13.04 9.05 4.53
CA TYR A 68 -13.48 10.42 4.35
C TYR A 68 -14.52 10.54 3.22
N LEU A 69 -14.31 9.88 2.08
CA LEU A 69 -15.27 9.91 0.96
C LEU A 69 -16.62 9.30 1.35
N VAL A 70 -16.61 8.13 2.01
CA VAL A 70 -17.86 7.47 2.44
C VAL A 70 -18.63 8.35 3.43
N LYS A 71 -17.94 9.00 4.38
CA LYS A 71 -18.60 9.86 5.39
C LYS A 71 -19.11 11.20 4.85
N HIS A 72 -18.39 11.83 3.93
CA HIS A 72 -18.65 13.23 3.55
C HIS A 72 -19.14 13.43 2.13
N LEU A 73 -18.87 12.49 1.21
CA LEU A 73 -19.27 12.57 -0.19
C LEU A 73 -20.33 11.53 -0.57
N GLN A 74 -20.87 10.77 0.39
CA GLN A 74 -21.93 9.77 0.20
C GLN A 74 -21.65 8.84 -0.99
N VAL A 75 -20.39 8.37 -1.12
CA VAL A 75 -20.06 7.35 -2.11
C VAL A 75 -20.72 6.05 -1.69
N ASP A 76 -21.50 5.48 -2.59
CA ASP A 76 -22.18 4.20 -2.38
C ASP A 76 -21.16 3.06 -2.51
N LEU A 77 -20.54 2.73 -1.37
CA LEU A 77 -19.55 1.67 -1.28
C LEU A 77 -19.97 0.69 -0.17
N PRO A 78 -19.98 -0.62 -0.44
CA PRO A 78 -20.28 -1.62 0.57
C PRO A 78 -19.37 -1.46 1.80
N ARG A 79 -19.98 -1.41 2.99
CA ARG A 79 -19.27 -1.26 4.28
C ARG A 79 -18.21 -2.36 4.49
N SER A 80 -18.45 -3.56 3.95
CA SER A 80 -17.54 -4.70 3.98
C SER A 80 -16.19 -4.38 3.36
N ILE A 81 -16.14 -3.67 2.22
CA ILE A 81 -14.90 -3.34 1.52
C ILE A 81 -14.01 -2.47 2.38
N TYR A 82 -14.56 -1.43 3.00
CA TYR A 82 -13.82 -0.57 3.90
C TYR A 82 -13.33 -1.32 5.15
N GLN A 83 -14.18 -2.16 5.76
CA GLN A 83 -13.81 -2.95 6.94
C GLN A 83 -12.68 -3.94 6.63
N VAL A 84 -12.73 -4.61 5.49
CA VAL A 84 -11.66 -5.53 5.05
C VAL A 84 -10.37 -4.75 4.83
N LYS A 85 -10.40 -3.60 4.13
CA LYS A 85 -9.18 -2.79 3.90
C LYS A 85 -8.55 -2.31 5.22
N LEU A 86 -9.35 -1.91 6.20
CA LEU A 86 -8.82 -1.58 7.53
C LEU A 86 -8.32 -2.81 8.28
N GLY A 87 -9.05 -3.93 8.21
CA GLY A 87 -8.64 -5.20 8.80
C GLY A 87 -7.28 -5.64 8.30
N LEU A 88 -7.01 -5.52 6.99
CA LEU A 88 -5.70 -5.79 6.39
C LEU A 88 -4.62 -4.87 6.97
N CYS A 89 -4.89 -3.57 7.10
CA CYS A 89 -3.90 -2.64 7.67
C CYS A 89 -3.60 -2.95 9.14
N VAL A 90 -4.63 -3.22 9.95
CA VAL A 90 -4.47 -3.58 11.36
C VAL A 90 -3.74 -4.91 11.51
N ALA A 91 -4.08 -5.91 10.70
CA ALA A 91 -3.40 -7.20 10.70
C ALA A 91 -1.90 -7.04 10.38
N LEU A 92 -1.56 -6.29 9.32
CA LEU A 92 -0.18 -5.99 8.96
C LEU A 92 0.57 -5.29 10.10
N LEU A 93 -0.06 -4.33 10.78
CA LEU A 93 0.53 -3.65 11.93
C LEU A 93 0.79 -4.61 13.10
N VAL A 94 -0.20 -5.44 13.45
CA VAL A 94 -0.10 -6.40 14.55
C VAL A 94 0.98 -7.45 14.28
N ILE A 95 1.00 -8.04 13.09
CA ILE A 95 2.03 -9.03 12.71
C ILE A 95 3.41 -8.36 12.75
N GLY A 96 3.53 -7.12 12.26
CA GLY A 96 4.79 -6.37 12.31
C GLY A 96 5.27 -6.15 13.74
N LEU A 97 4.39 -5.70 14.63
CA LEU A 97 4.70 -5.47 16.03
C LEU A 97 5.04 -6.77 16.78
N ILE A 98 4.39 -7.89 16.45
CA ILE A 98 4.69 -9.22 17.03
C ILE A 98 6.04 -9.74 16.51
N SER A 99 6.42 -9.45 15.26
CA SER A 99 7.67 -9.95 14.68
C SER A 99 8.92 -9.42 15.38
N LEU A 100 8.86 -8.20 15.94
CA LEU A 100 9.98 -7.56 16.65
C LEU A 100 10.40 -8.30 17.94
N PRO A 101 9.51 -8.53 18.93
CA PRO A 101 9.85 -9.28 20.14
C PRO A 101 10.18 -10.74 19.83
N VAL A 102 9.51 -11.37 18.86
CA VAL A 102 9.82 -12.77 18.49
C VAL A 102 11.28 -12.89 18.04
N ARG A 103 11.77 -11.95 17.21
CA ARG A 103 13.19 -11.90 16.81
C ARG A 103 14.13 -11.62 17.98
N ALA A 104 13.71 -10.79 18.94
CA ALA A 104 14.55 -10.40 20.08
C ALA A 104 14.68 -11.52 21.13
N PHE A 105 13.62 -12.29 21.38
CA PHE A 105 13.59 -13.28 22.47
C PHE A 105 13.94 -14.71 22.04
N TYR A 106 13.70 -15.10 20.78
CA TYR A 106 13.88 -16.49 20.31
C TYR A 106 15.14 -16.68 19.44
N GLY A 107 16.19 -15.89 19.71
CA GLY A 107 17.30 -15.60 18.79
C GLY A 107 18.36 -16.69 18.55
N GLY A 108 18.06 -17.65 17.68
CA GLY A 108 19.09 -18.35 16.89
C GLY A 108 19.21 -17.74 15.49
N GLU A 109 20.42 -17.64 14.90
CA GLU A 109 20.61 -17.03 13.57
C GLU A 109 19.78 -17.71 12.46
N GLU A 110 19.74 -19.04 12.48
CA GLU A 110 18.97 -19.83 11.51
C GLU A 110 17.45 -19.66 11.70
N PHE A 111 16.99 -19.68 12.95
CA PHE A 111 15.58 -19.46 13.28
C PHE A 111 15.12 -18.05 12.88
N ASN A 112 15.94 -17.03 13.14
CA ASN A 112 15.66 -15.65 12.76
C ASN A 112 15.58 -15.48 11.24
N THR A 113 16.42 -16.17 10.47
CA THR A 113 16.40 -16.10 9.01
C THR A 113 15.14 -16.76 8.43
N ARG A 114 14.74 -17.93 8.96
CA ARG A 114 13.51 -18.60 8.52
C ARG A 114 12.27 -17.79 8.87
N LEU A 115 12.22 -17.25 10.10
CA LEU A 115 11.13 -16.37 10.53
C LEU A 115 11.05 -15.11 9.69
N GLU A 116 12.18 -14.47 9.38
CA GLU A 116 12.24 -13.31 8.51
C GLU A 116 11.59 -13.59 7.17
N ASN A 117 11.98 -14.69 6.52
CA ASN A 117 11.40 -15.09 5.25
C ASN A 117 9.89 -15.35 5.36
N VAL A 118 9.44 -16.10 6.38
CA VAL A 118 8.00 -16.36 6.59
C VAL A 118 7.22 -15.06 6.78
N VAL A 119 7.73 -14.13 7.59
CA VAL A 119 7.10 -12.84 7.82
C VAL A 119 7.08 -12.02 6.53
N GLU A 120 8.17 -11.95 5.77
CA GLU A 120 8.26 -11.22 4.50
C GLU A 120 7.21 -11.72 3.48
N TRP A 121 7.13 -13.04 3.27
CA TRP A 121 6.17 -13.62 2.32
C TRP A 121 4.72 -13.41 2.76
N ASN A 122 4.43 -13.52 4.05
CA ASN A 122 3.11 -13.19 4.56
C ASN A 122 2.81 -11.70 4.34
N PHE A 123 3.71 -10.78 4.71
CA PHE A 123 3.53 -9.35 4.47
C PHE A 123 3.23 -9.04 3.00
N ALA A 124 4.01 -9.62 2.08
CA ALA A 124 3.81 -9.45 0.65
C ALA A 124 2.42 -9.93 0.19
N LEU A 125 1.96 -11.10 0.67
CA LEU A 125 0.64 -11.64 0.34
C LEU A 125 -0.48 -10.72 0.85
N TRP A 126 -0.43 -10.31 2.11
CA TRP A 126 -1.45 -9.45 2.72
C TRP A 126 -1.48 -8.06 2.06
N MET A 127 -0.32 -7.49 1.70
CA MET A 127 -0.26 -6.25 0.93
C MET A 127 -0.85 -6.41 -0.47
N THR A 128 -0.62 -7.55 -1.12
CA THR A 128 -1.16 -7.82 -2.45
C THR A 128 -2.69 -7.96 -2.41
N LEU A 129 -3.22 -8.61 -1.37
CA LEU A 129 -4.66 -8.76 -1.15
C LEU A 129 -5.38 -7.40 -1.04
N TYR A 130 -4.71 -6.37 -0.52
CA TYR A 130 -5.27 -5.01 -0.49
C TYR A 130 -5.60 -4.47 -1.90
N PHE A 131 -4.80 -4.81 -2.92
CA PHE A 131 -5.08 -4.41 -4.30
C PHE A 131 -6.29 -5.16 -4.86
N VAL A 132 -6.45 -6.44 -4.52
CA VAL A 132 -7.64 -7.23 -4.90
C VAL A 132 -8.91 -6.62 -4.29
N VAL A 133 -8.89 -6.22 -3.02
CA VAL A 133 -10.03 -5.54 -2.39
C VAL A 133 -10.27 -4.16 -3.02
N THR A 134 -9.22 -3.49 -3.47
CA THR A 134 -9.34 -2.22 -4.22
C THR A 134 -10.00 -2.42 -5.58
N TYR A 135 -9.71 -3.52 -6.28
CA TYR A 135 -10.41 -3.89 -7.50
C TYR A 135 -11.92 -4.09 -7.27
N PHE A 136 -12.31 -4.81 -6.22
CA PHE A 136 -13.73 -4.95 -5.86
C PHE A 136 -14.38 -3.61 -5.49
N ALA A 137 -13.64 -2.70 -4.87
CA ALA A 137 -14.11 -1.35 -4.58
C ALA A 137 -14.45 -0.58 -5.87
N TRP A 138 -13.62 -0.70 -6.91
CA TRP A 138 -13.87 -0.08 -8.20
C TRP A 138 -15.06 -0.68 -8.93
N GLN A 139 -15.20 -2.01 -8.89
CA GLN A 139 -16.36 -2.69 -9.48
C GLN A 139 -17.67 -2.25 -8.82
N ALA A 140 -17.68 -2.10 -7.49
CA ALA A 140 -18.88 -1.67 -6.75
C ALA A 140 -19.26 -0.20 -6.99
N THR A 141 -18.30 0.66 -7.34
CA THR A 141 -18.52 2.11 -7.50
C THR A 141 -18.73 2.56 -8.93
N THR A 142 -18.70 1.63 -9.91
CA THR A 142 -18.90 1.90 -11.34
C THR A 142 -18.19 3.19 -11.79
N PHE A 143 -16.89 3.32 -11.46
CA PHE A 143 -16.12 4.52 -11.79
C PHE A 143 -16.03 4.65 -13.33
N GLU A 144 -17.01 5.34 -13.94
CA GLU A 144 -16.94 5.73 -15.33
C GLU A 144 -15.78 6.71 -15.49
N ALA A 145 -14.74 6.28 -16.20
CA ALA A 145 -13.64 7.17 -16.59
C ALA A 145 -14.17 8.19 -17.60
N SER A 146 -14.74 9.29 -17.11
CA SER A 146 -15.17 10.42 -17.93
C SER A 146 -13.94 11.19 -18.40
N PHE A 147 -13.53 10.95 -19.64
CA PHE A 147 -12.58 11.81 -20.34
C PHE A 147 -13.32 13.05 -20.85
N SER A 148 -13.42 14.08 -20.01
CA SER A 148 -13.93 15.38 -20.47
C SER A 148 -12.84 16.10 -21.28
N VAL A 149 -12.89 15.99 -22.61
CA VAL A 149 -12.16 16.93 -23.49
C VAL A 149 -12.81 18.29 -23.30
N LYS A 150 -12.05 19.26 -22.78
CA LYS A 150 -12.50 20.65 -22.65
C LYS A 150 -12.57 21.28 -24.04
N GLY A 151 -13.63 20.97 -24.78
CA GLY A 151 -13.95 21.59 -26.06
C GLY A 151 -14.26 23.06 -25.85
N SER A 152 -13.44 23.92 -26.43
CA SER A 152 -13.66 25.36 -26.51
C SER A 152 -14.92 25.67 -27.33
N THR A 153 -16.05 25.91 -26.66
CA THR A 153 -17.04 26.91 -27.11
C THR A 153 -16.33 28.26 -27.17
N THR A 154 -16.39 29.12 -28.18
CA THR A 154 -17.43 29.55 -29.13
C THR A 154 -16.70 30.53 -30.09
N LYS A 155 -17.17 30.95 -31.27
CA LYS A 155 -18.46 31.59 -31.57
C LYS A 155 -18.56 31.80 -33.09
N LYS A 156 -19.78 31.63 -33.61
CA LYS A 156 -20.22 32.18 -34.89
C LYS A 156 -20.18 33.71 -34.85
#